data_AF-A0A9E8N4K7-F1
#
_entry.id   AF-A0A9E8N4K7-F1
#
_cell.length_a   1.000
_cell.length_b   1.000
_cell.length_c   1.000
_cell.angle_alpha   90.00
_cell.angle_beta   90.00
_cell.angle_gamma   90.00
#
_symmetry.space_group_name_H-M   'P 1'
#
loop_
_entity.id
_entity.type
_entity.pdbx_description
1 polymer ?
#
loop_
_entity_poly.entity_id
_entity_poly.type
_entity_poly.pdbx_seq_one_letter_code
_entity_poly.pdbx_strand_id
1 'polypeptide(L)'
;MSKLNVFSLMIVLLVFLAMLLNGCATVVRNPNAGDEKAVAGGGKSVVLLRLSAEIDSKKLQGPERFYSLMASIDADQSPTGIFPYHSPSHQAQKNGWVYFILQPGTYYLGVSPKREAISSKDDRYLSAPEVFWFHVPRGNHVLYIGTLAASCRTTWGIFGRLVNECSGIRVIDESESAQAIAQDSFSQYGSPSLAHMKPMGKPINTRCIKELVPMGFMTTSTKNLMSPHWKKRAISRATGIESGEDVANGLSTLSAGREAGAGILLLYLTYLPVGITGGTIAGEIAEHKWQPTIQGLQQELKENDPAAMLGSGFESMLSKYCISKPIDLNTENDPFAQANQQGLKSIVQTEILNIELSECKERGSFCVAVTLRIRLWETAPKALVYDVVSYYANPKNRKEPLFYEAKVGEGSTSRTMEEYQGVNGRKLFKAEISKAIQASMQRFFNEVVKEKAPWSENRKVLLETK
;
A
#
# COMPACT_ATOMS: atom_id res chain seq x y z
N MET A 1 -10.37 -50.94 -40.00
CA MET A 1 -9.59 -49.75 -39.57
C MET A 1 -10.11 -48.54 -40.34
N SER A 2 -10.21 -47.37 -39.69
CA SER A 2 -10.51 -46.02 -40.24
C SER A 2 -11.87 -45.32 -39.97
N LYS A 3 -12.74 -45.82 -39.08
CA LYS A 3 -13.94 -45.05 -38.65
C LYS A 3 -13.80 -44.30 -37.32
N LEU A 4 -12.68 -44.45 -36.61
CA LEU A 4 -12.51 -43.87 -35.27
C LEU A 4 -11.92 -42.43 -35.25
N ASN A 5 -11.49 -41.86 -36.38
CA ASN A 5 -10.77 -40.57 -36.37
C ASN A 5 -11.64 -39.32 -36.57
N VAL A 6 -12.82 -39.44 -37.19
CA VAL A 6 -13.63 -38.26 -37.51
C VAL A 6 -14.35 -37.71 -36.27
N PHE A 7 -14.81 -38.60 -35.39
CA PHE A 7 -15.58 -38.20 -34.20
C PHE A 7 -14.71 -37.50 -33.14
N SER A 8 -13.49 -38.00 -32.90
CA SER A 8 -12.53 -37.34 -32.00
C SER A 8 -12.06 -35.99 -32.54
N LEU A 9 -11.85 -35.86 -33.85
CA LEU A 9 -11.50 -34.57 -34.46
C LEU A 9 -12.62 -33.55 -34.27
N MET A 10 -13.88 -33.99 -34.42
CA MET A 10 -15.04 -33.11 -34.24
C MET A 10 -15.22 -32.65 -32.80
N ILE A 11 -14.97 -33.52 -31.81
CA ILE A 11 -15.01 -33.17 -30.38
C ILE A 11 -13.89 -32.17 -30.04
N VAL A 12 -12.66 -32.41 -30.51
CA VAL A 12 -11.53 -31.49 -30.27
C VAL A 12 -11.81 -30.13 -30.91
N LEU A 13 -12.36 -30.11 -32.13
CA LEU A 13 -12.74 -28.88 -32.81
C LEU A 13 -13.86 -28.14 -32.05
N LEU A 14 -14.88 -28.85 -31.53
CA LEU A 14 -15.96 -28.26 -30.73
C LEU A 14 -15.46 -27.69 -29.41
N VAL A 15 -14.55 -28.38 -28.72
CA VAL A 15 -13.92 -27.89 -27.47
C VAL A 15 -13.05 -26.66 -27.77
N PHE A 16 -12.29 -26.69 -28.85
CA PHE A 16 -11.46 -25.56 -29.28
C PHE A 16 -12.33 -24.36 -29.70
N LEU A 17 -13.43 -24.59 -30.43
CA LEU A 17 -14.38 -23.55 -30.81
C LEU A 17 -15.10 -22.98 -29.58
N ALA A 18 -15.48 -23.83 -28.61
CA ALA A 18 -16.07 -23.39 -27.35
C ALA A 18 -15.08 -22.58 -26.49
N MET A 19 -13.79 -22.93 -26.48
CA MET A 19 -12.75 -22.14 -25.83
C MET A 19 -12.50 -20.81 -26.54
N LEU A 20 -12.53 -20.77 -27.87
CA LEU A 20 -12.40 -19.54 -28.66
C LEU A 20 -13.63 -18.62 -28.50
N LEU A 21 -14.85 -19.17 -28.46
CA LEU A 21 -16.09 -18.42 -28.30
C LEU A 21 -16.26 -17.88 -26.87
N ASN A 22 -15.74 -18.57 -25.86
CA ASN A 22 -15.71 -18.07 -24.48
C ASN A 22 -14.62 -17.01 -24.23
N GLY A 23 -13.75 -16.73 -25.21
CA GLY A 23 -12.61 -15.82 -25.06
C GLY A 23 -12.86 -14.34 -25.37
N CYS A 24 -14.03 -13.96 -25.90
CA CYS A 24 -14.25 -12.59 -26.42
C CYS A 24 -15.34 -11.76 -25.71
N ALA A 25 -16.03 -12.30 -24.71
CA ALA A 25 -16.87 -11.45 -23.87
C ALA A 25 -15.99 -10.80 -22.80
N THR A 26 -15.63 -9.52 -22.97
CA THR A 26 -15.28 -8.65 -21.84
C THR A 26 -16.52 -8.53 -20.97
N VAL A 27 -16.75 -9.54 -20.13
CA VAL A 27 -17.86 -9.57 -19.20
C VAL A 27 -17.61 -8.47 -18.19
N VAL A 28 -18.40 -7.39 -18.28
CA VAL A 28 -18.60 -6.48 -17.16
C VAL A 28 -19.05 -7.37 -16.01
N ARG A 29 -18.17 -7.59 -15.03
CA ARG A 29 -18.50 -8.42 -13.88
C ARG A 29 -19.60 -7.68 -13.14
N ASN A 30 -20.74 -8.32 -12.90
CA ASN A 30 -21.73 -7.75 -11.98
C ASN A 30 -21.32 -8.08 -10.54
N PRO A 31 -21.75 -7.28 -9.55
CA PRO A 31 -21.65 -7.67 -8.15
C PRO A 31 -22.30 -9.05 -7.98
N ASN A 32 -21.75 -9.89 -7.10
CA ASN A 32 -22.50 -11.07 -6.68
C ASN A 32 -23.56 -10.65 -5.64
N ALA A 33 -24.59 -11.47 -5.44
CA ALA A 33 -25.65 -11.18 -4.47
C ALA A 33 -25.13 -10.99 -3.02
N GLY A 34 -23.99 -11.60 -2.67
CA GLY A 34 -23.35 -11.41 -1.38
C GLY A 34 -22.79 -9.99 -1.20
N ASP A 35 -22.21 -9.43 -2.26
CA ASP A 35 -21.73 -8.05 -2.29
C ASP A 35 -22.88 -7.05 -2.20
N GLU A 36 -23.97 -7.28 -2.94
CA GLU A 36 -25.16 -6.42 -2.87
C GLU A 36 -25.76 -6.38 -1.46
N LYS A 37 -25.87 -7.56 -0.82
CA LYS A 37 -26.35 -7.67 0.56
C LYS A 37 -25.38 -6.99 1.55
N ALA A 38 -24.07 -7.11 1.33
CA ALA A 38 -23.06 -6.48 2.17
C ALA A 38 -23.08 -4.95 2.03
N VAL A 39 -23.30 -4.42 0.82
CA VAL A 39 -23.50 -2.99 0.59
C VAL A 39 -24.79 -2.52 1.28
N ALA A 40 -25.91 -3.20 1.05
CA ALA A 40 -27.19 -2.85 1.69
C ALA A 40 -27.11 -2.87 3.23
N GLY A 41 -26.36 -3.80 3.81
CA GLY A 41 -26.12 -3.88 5.25
C GLY A 41 -25.07 -2.90 5.79
N GLY A 42 -24.47 -2.05 4.96
CA GLY A 42 -23.42 -1.10 5.37
C GLY A 42 -22.07 -1.73 5.71
N GLY A 43 -21.88 -3.02 5.40
CA GLY A 43 -20.63 -3.75 5.59
C GLY A 43 -19.62 -3.56 4.45
N LYS A 44 -20.08 -3.07 3.30
CA LYS A 44 -19.28 -2.63 2.16
C LYS A 44 -19.87 -1.37 1.55
N SER A 45 -19.12 -0.73 0.65
CA SER A 45 -19.51 0.46 -0.09
C SER A 45 -19.22 0.29 -1.58
N VAL A 46 -20.09 0.81 -2.42
CA VAL A 46 -19.82 1.08 -3.83
C VAL A 46 -18.96 2.33 -3.92
N VAL A 47 -17.69 2.17 -4.31
CA VAL A 47 -16.72 3.26 -4.42
C VAL A 47 -16.57 3.63 -5.89
N LEU A 48 -17.16 4.76 -6.27
CA LEU A 48 -17.21 5.30 -7.62
C LEU A 48 -15.99 6.18 -7.92
N LEU A 49 -15.36 5.92 -9.07
CA LEU A 49 -14.19 6.62 -9.58
C LEU A 49 -14.37 6.84 -11.08
N ARG A 50 -13.86 7.97 -11.59
CA ARG A 50 -13.71 8.15 -13.04
C ARG A 50 -12.24 8.23 -13.43
N LEU A 51 -11.86 7.48 -14.45
CA LEU A 51 -10.55 7.54 -15.07
C LEU A 51 -10.67 8.28 -16.40
N SER A 52 -9.92 9.37 -16.55
CA SER A 52 -9.92 10.18 -17.76
C SER A 52 -8.49 10.47 -18.17
N ALA A 53 -8.18 10.32 -19.45
CA ALA A 53 -6.89 10.71 -19.99
C ALA A 53 -7.07 11.45 -21.30
N GLU A 54 -6.20 12.42 -21.56
CA GLU A 54 -6.11 13.11 -22.83
C GLU A 54 -4.74 12.88 -23.43
N ILE A 55 -4.69 12.32 -24.65
CA ILE A 55 -3.46 12.13 -25.44
C ILE A 55 -3.52 13.09 -26.62
N ASP A 56 -2.55 14.01 -26.72
CA ASP A 56 -2.50 15.01 -27.80
C ASP A 56 -3.85 15.73 -27.99
N SER A 57 -4.48 16.15 -26.88
CA SER A 57 -5.81 16.78 -26.80
C SER A 57 -7.00 15.90 -27.22
N LYS A 58 -6.79 14.59 -27.44
CA LYS A 58 -7.88 13.63 -27.66
C LYS A 58 -8.18 12.86 -26.38
N LYS A 59 -9.45 12.87 -25.96
CA LYS A 59 -9.91 12.06 -24.82
C LYS A 59 -9.80 10.58 -25.14
N LEU A 60 -9.12 9.85 -24.28
CA LEU A 60 -9.16 8.40 -24.24
C LEU A 60 -10.52 7.96 -23.71
N GLN A 61 -11.09 6.96 -24.37
CA GLN A 61 -12.31 6.31 -23.91
C GLN A 61 -11.94 5.04 -23.16
N GLY A 62 -12.66 4.76 -22.08
CA GLY A 62 -12.60 3.50 -21.38
C GLY A 62 -11.49 3.36 -20.31
N PRO A 63 -11.76 2.66 -19.20
CA PRO A 63 -10.80 2.42 -18.12
C PRO A 63 -9.74 1.37 -18.48
N GLU A 64 -9.94 0.56 -19.52
CA GLU A 64 -9.01 -0.50 -19.96
C GLU A 64 -7.64 0.04 -20.38
N ARG A 65 -7.55 1.36 -20.63
CA ARG A 65 -6.33 2.10 -20.94
C ARG A 65 -5.53 2.49 -19.70
N PHE A 66 -5.96 2.09 -18.51
CA PHE A 66 -5.24 2.32 -17.27
C PHE A 66 -4.79 0.99 -16.67
N TYR A 67 -3.64 1.04 -16.03
CA TYR A 67 -3.17 0.05 -15.07
C TYR A 67 -3.45 0.61 -13.68
N SER A 68 -4.18 -0.14 -12.85
CA SER A 68 -4.44 0.24 -11.47
C SER A 68 -3.98 -0.84 -10.51
N LEU A 69 -3.40 -0.39 -9.41
CA LEU A 69 -3.02 -1.19 -8.25
C LEU A 69 -3.85 -0.71 -7.06
N MET A 70 -4.34 -1.62 -6.23
CA MET A 70 -4.99 -1.26 -4.96
C MET A 70 -4.58 -2.19 -3.83
N ALA A 71 -4.54 -1.63 -2.63
CA ALA A 71 -4.34 -2.34 -1.38
C ALA A 71 -5.19 -1.71 -0.28
N SER A 72 -5.75 -2.53 0.60
CA SER A 72 -6.22 -2.05 1.89
C SER A 72 -5.02 -1.81 2.81
N ILE A 73 -4.84 -0.56 3.24
CA ILE A 73 -3.79 -0.18 4.21
C ILE A 73 -4.16 -0.75 5.59
N ASP A 74 -5.44 -0.73 5.93
CA ASP A 74 -5.95 -1.23 7.22
C ASP A 74 -5.78 -2.74 7.38
N ALA A 75 -5.81 -3.49 6.27
CA ALA A 75 -5.61 -4.94 6.26
C ALA A 75 -4.17 -5.35 5.89
N ASP A 76 -3.23 -4.40 5.87
CA ASP A 76 -1.81 -4.61 5.53
C ASP A 76 -1.60 -5.41 4.23
N GLN A 77 -2.37 -5.08 3.21
CA GLN A 77 -2.34 -5.80 1.93
C GLN A 77 -1.25 -5.24 1.02
N SER A 78 -0.57 -6.13 0.29
CA SER A 78 0.29 -5.71 -0.81
C SER A 78 -0.55 -5.24 -2.01
N PRO A 79 -0.14 -4.17 -2.73
CA PRO A 79 -0.88 -3.71 -3.90
C PRO A 79 -1.01 -4.79 -4.97
N THR A 80 -2.24 -5.02 -5.42
CA THR A 80 -2.55 -5.99 -6.47
C THR A 80 -3.22 -5.30 -7.66
N GLY A 81 -2.98 -5.83 -8.87
CA GLY A 81 -3.60 -5.34 -10.09
C GLY A 81 -5.11 -5.48 -10.05
N ILE A 82 -5.84 -4.40 -10.31
CA ILE A 82 -7.31 -4.40 -10.32
C ILE A 82 -7.80 -4.62 -11.74
N PHE A 83 -8.14 -5.86 -12.06
CA PHE A 83 -8.81 -6.18 -13.31
C PHE A 83 -9.69 -7.43 -13.15
N PRO A 84 -10.92 -7.44 -13.71
CA PRO A 84 -11.60 -6.35 -14.44
C PRO A 84 -12.24 -5.31 -13.51
N TYR A 85 -12.46 -4.10 -14.02
CA TYR A 85 -13.25 -3.07 -13.34
C TYR A 85 -14.75 -3.37 -13.46
N HIS A 86 -15.53 -3.08 -12.42
CA HIS A 86 -16.98 -2.96 -12.56
C HIS A 86 -17.32 -1.59 -13.16
N SER A 87 -18.39 -1.52 -13.95
CA SER A 87 -18.92 -0.24 -14.48
C SER A 87 -20.42 -0.17 -14.26
N PRO A 88 -20.99 1.01 -13.92
CA PRO A 88 -22.43 1.17 -13.71
C PRO A 88 -23.25 0.83 -14.96
N SER A 89 -22.74 1.19 -16.14
CA SER A 89 -23.31 0.86 -17.44
C SER A 89 -22.24 0.84 -18.52
N HIS A 90 -22.57 0.35 -19.72
CA HIS A 90 -21.64 0.39 -20.86
C HIS A 90 -21.32 1.82 -21.30
N GLN A 91 -22.29 2.74 -21.22
CA GLN A 91 -22.06 4.15 -21.53
C GLN A 91 -21.17 4.83 -20.47
N ALA A 92 -21.39 4.51 -19.19
CA ALA A 92 -20.54 4.99 -18.10
C ALA A 92 -19.10 4.48 -18.27
N GLN A 93 -18.93 3.22 -18.68
CA GLN A 93 -17.62 2.62 -18.94
C GLN A 93 -16.86 3.37 -20.03
N LYS A 94 -17.50 3.65 -21.18
CA LYS A 94 -16.89 4.44 -22.26
C LYS A 94 -16.43 5.82 -21.80
N ASN A 95 -17.16 6.40 -20.85
CA ASN A 95 -16.87 7.68 -20.23
C ASN A 95 -15.84 7.60 -19.08
N GLY A 96 -15.29 6.41 -18.82
CA GLY A 96 -14.23 6.16 -17.84
C GLY A 96 -14.73 5.91 -16.42
N TRP A 97 -16.04 5.79 -16.20
CA TRP A 97 -16.59 5.49 -14.88
C TRP A 97 -16.39 4.03 -14.53
N VAL A 98 -15.88 3.80 -13.33
CA VAL A 98 -15.67 2.49 -12.73
C VAL A 98 -16.11 2.53 -11.28
N TYR A 99 -16.42 1.37 -10.71
CA TYR A 99 -16.61 1.26 -9.28
C TYR A 99 -15.94 0.01 -8.70
N PHE A 100 -15.71 0.07 -7.39
CA PHE A 100 -15.22 -1.02 -6.57
C PHE A 100 -16.21 -1.31 -5.45
N ILE A 101 -16.24 -2.54 -4.95
CA ILE A 101 -17.02 -2.88 -3.76
C ILE A 101 -16.04 -3.17 -2.63
N LEU A 102 -15.89 -2.19 -1.74
CA LEU A 102 -14.83 -2.18 -0.73
C LEU A 102 -15.42 -2.23 0.68
N GLN A 103 -14.70 -2.88 1.60
CA GLN A 103 -15.02 -2.78 3.03
C GLN A 103 -14.61 -1.40 3.56
N PRO A 104 -15.19 -0.92 4.67
CA PRO A 104 -14.73 0.30 5.32
C PRO A 104 -13.25 0.23 5.68
N GLY A 105 -12.52 1.32 5.44
CA GLY A 105 -11.09 1.43 5.74
C GLY A 105 -10.34 2.38 4.82
N THR A 106 -9.04 2.54 5.02
CA THR A 106 -8.17 3.32 4.12
C THR A 106 -7.54 2.44 3.04
N TYR A 107 -7.56 2.93 1.81
CA TYR A 107 -7.03 2.24 0.64
C TYR A 107 -5.94 3.06 -0.03
N TYR A 108 -4.93 2.34 -0.51
CA TYR A 108 -3.95 2.80 -1.49
C TYR A 108 -4.49 2.55 -2.89
N LEU A 109 -4.28 3.50 -3.80
CA LEU A 109 -4.61 3.39 -5.22
C LEU A 109 -3.45 3.94 -6.06
N GLY A 110 -2.76 3.06 -6.78
CA GLY A 110 -1.80 3.44 -7.81
C GLY A 110 -2.47 3.42 -9.18
N VAL A 111 -2.34 4.50 -9.96
CA VAL A 111 -2.88 4.55 -11.33
C VAL A 111 -1.81 5.02 -12.31
N SER A 112 -1.69 4.31 -13.42
CA SER A 112 -0.82 4.66 -14.53
C SER A 112 -1.56 4.44 -15.85
N PRO A 113 -1.61 5.42 -16.77
CA PRO A 113 -2.05 5.18 -18.13
C PRO A 113 -1.17 4.09 -18.77
N LYS A 114 -1.79 3.07 -19.36
CA LYS A 114 -1.06 2.06 -20.12
C LYS A 114 -0.37 2.74 -21.28
N ARG A 115 0.94 2.52 -21.41
CA ARG A 115 1.63 2.83 -22.66
C ARG A 115 1.07 1.89 -23.71
N GLU A 116 0.43 2.42 -24.74
CA GLU A 116 0.17 1.67 -25.97
C GLU A 116 1.53 1.41 -26.64
N ALA A 117 2.24 0.38 -26.18
CA ALA A 117 3.35 -0.17 -26.95
C ALA A 117 2.73 -1.00 -28.08
N ILE A 118 2.91 -0.53 -29.31
CA ILE A 118 2.72 -1.38 -30.49
C ILE A 118 3.71 -2.55 -30.33
N SER A 119 3.21 -3.73 -29.96
CA SER A 119 3.84 -5.04 -30.16
C SER A 119 5.04 -5.51 -29.29
N SER A 120 5.42 -4.89 -28.16
CA SER A 120 6.47 -5.48 -27.31
C SER A 120 5.90 -6.15 -26.05
N LYS A 121 6.06 -7.48 -25.94
CA LYS A 121 5.77 -8.34 -24.76
C LYS A 121 6.53 -7.96 -23.47
N ASP A 122 7.11 -6.77 -23.39
CA ASP A 122 7.90 -6.33 -22.24
C ASP A 122 7.06 -5.41 -21.34
N ASP A 123 6.42 -6.01 -20.33
CA ASP A 123 5.70 -5.31 -19.23
C ASP A 123 6.62 -4.40 -18.39
N ARG A 124 7.93 -4.36 -18.69
CA ARG A 124 8.96 -3.63 -17.95
C ARG A 124 8.96 -2.10 -18.16
N TYR A 125 8.01 -1.56 -18.93
CA TYR A 125 7.96 -0.13 -19.28
C TYR A 125 6.78 0.64 -18.68
N LEU A 126 6.14 0.14 -17.63
CA LEU A 126 5.14 0.93 -16.90
C LEU A 126 5.85 2.06 -16.14
N SER A 127 5.51 3.31 -16.45
CA SER A 127 5.87 4.46 -15.61
C SER A 127 5.36 4.21 -14.20
N ALA A 128 6.15 4.57 -13.19
CA ALA A 128 5.76 4.47 -11.79
C ALA A 128 4.36 5.10 -11.62
N PRO A 129 3.37 4.35 -11.10
CA PRO A 129 2.02 4.86 -10.99
C PRO A 129 1.99 6.09 -10.10
N GLU A 130 1.15 7.06 -10.44
CA GLU A 130 0.82 8.12 -9.47
C GLU A 130 -0.02 7.48 -8.37
N VAL A 131 0.32 7.84 -7.13
CA VAL A 131 -0.17 7.16 -5.94
C VAL A 131 -1.11 8.06 -5.15
N PHE A 132 -2.26 7.48 -4.80
CA PHE A 132 -3.32 8.14 -4.06
C PHE A 132 -3.74 7.27 -2.87
N TRP A 133 -4.40 7.90 -1.90
CA TRP A 133 -5.12 7.20 -0.86
C TRP A 133 -6.52 7.80 -0.68
N PHE A 134 -7.46 7.00 -0.20
CA PHE A 134 -8.80 7.45 0.16
C PHE A 134 -9.35 6.62 1.31
N HIS A 135 -10.33 7.18 2.03
CA HIS A 135 -10.99 6.51 3.15
C HIS A 135 -12.43 6.14 2.78
N VAL A 136 -12.80 4.89 3.06
CA VAL A 136 -14.17 4.38 2.95
C VAL A 136 -14.77 4.36 4.35
N PRO A 137 -15.67 5.30 4.70
CA PRO A 137 -16.28 5.35 6.02
C PRO A 137 -17.30 4.22 6.22
N ARG A 138 -17.50 3.83 7.49
CA ARG A 138 -18.52 2.84 7.86
C ARG A 138 -19.93 3.40 7.62
N GLY A 139 -20.82 2.55 7.11
CA GLY A 139 -22.24 2.89 6.92
C GLY A 139 -22.55 3.69 5.64
N ASN A 140 -21.55 4.12 4.87
CA ASN A 140 -21.80 4.75 3.58
C ASN A 140 -21.98 3.68 2.51
N HIS A 141 -23.10 3.72 1.80
CA HIS A 141 -23.38 2.72 0.77
C HIS A 141 -22.75 3.07 -0.59
N VAL A 142 -22.76 4.36 -0.97
CA VAL A 142 -22.15 4.86 -2.20
C VAL A 142 -21.19 6.01 -1.87
N LEU A 143 -19.98 5.93 -2.39
CA LEU A 143 -18.90 6.89 -2.16
C LEU A 143 -18.28 7.31 -3.49
N TYR A 144 -18.23 8.61 -3.77
CA TYR A 144 -17.45 9.15 -4.88
C TYR A 144 -16.08 9.62 -4.40
N ILE A 145 -15.01 9.09 -5.02
CA ILE A 145 -13.63 9.38 -4.62
C ILE A 145 -12.88 10.32 -5.57
N GLY A 146 -13.55 10.86 -6.60
CA GLY A 146 -12.98 11.83 -7.54
C GLY A 146 -12.79 11.29 -8.96
N THR A 147 -12.36 12.19 -9.84
CA THR A 147 -11.95 11.88 -11.22
C THR A 147 -10.45 12.02 -11.34
N LEU A 148 -9.76 10.94 -11.73
CA LEU A 148 -8.35 11.00 -12.08
C LEU A 148 -8.20 11.41 -13.54
N ALA A 149 -7.71 12.62 -13.75
CA ALA A 149 -7.47 13.18 -15.07
C ALA A 149 -5.96 13.22 -15.36
N ALA A 150 -5.53 12.48 -16.38
CA ALA A 150 -4.15 12.48 -16.87
C ALA A 150 -4.04 13.27 -18.19
N SER A 151 -2.97 14.06 -18.34
CA SER A 151 -2.60 14.65 -19.63
C SER A 151 -1.32 13.99 -20.11
N CYS A 152 -1.38 13.38 -21.29
CA CYS A 152 -0.32 12.60 -21.88
C CYS A 152 0.08 13.20 -23.22
N ARG A 153 1.36 13.12 -23.54
CA ARG A 153 1.90 13.53 -24.84
C ARG A 153 2.50 12.33 -25.55
N THR A 154 2.23 12.22 -26.85
CA THR A 154 2.97 11.25 -27.67
C THR A 154 4.25 11.89 -28.22
N THR A 155 5.28 11.07 -28.35
CA THR A 155 6.43 11.41 -29.18
C THR A 155 6.52 10.42 -30.33
N TRP A 156 7.03 10.91 -31.46
CA TRP A 156 7.21 10.09 -32.65
C TRP A 156 8.52 9.32 -32.52
N GLY A 157 8.43 7.99 -32.42
CA GLY A 157 9.57 7.08 -32.42
C GLY A 157 9.66 6.29 -33.73
N ILE A 158 10.74 5.53 -33.88
CA ILE A 158 11.02 4.69 -35.08
C ILE A 158 9.88 3.67 -35.33
N PHE A 159 9.15 3.28 -34.28
CA PHE A 159 8.03 2.35 -34.32
C PHE A 159 6.65 3.02 -34.21
N GLY A 160 6.55 4.33 -34.49
CA GLY A 160 5.31 5.08 -34.45
C GLY A 160 5.17 5.98 -33.21
N ARG A 161 3.94 6.42 -32.92
CA ARG A 161 3.65 7.28 -31.76
C ARG A 161 3.68 6.46 -30.48
N LEU A 162 4.56 6.82 -29.56
CA LEU A 162 4.64 6.24 -28.23
C LEU A 162 4.16 7.25 -27.21
N VAL A 163 3.35 6.81 -26.24
CA VAL A 163 3.01 7.62 -25.06
C VAL A 163 4.26 7.74 -24.21
N ASN A 164 4.94 8.87 -24.33
CA ASN A 164 6.26 9.04 -23.73
C ASN A 164 6.13 9.39 -22.25
N GLU A 165 5.26 10.36 -21.97
CA GLU A 165 5.09 10.93 -20.65
C GLU A 165 3.62 11.31 -20.42
N CYS A 166 3.06 10.80 -19.33
CA CYS A 166 1.83 11.29 -18.75
C CYS A 166 2.21 12.08 -17.51
N SER A 167 2.04 13.39 -17.58
CA SER A 167 2.40 14.29 -16.48
C SER A 167 1.16 14.76 -15.75
N GLY A 168 1.26 14.87 -14.41
CA GLY A 168 0.30 15.62 -13.61
C GLY A 168 -1.08 15.00 -13.54
N ILE A 169 -1.17 13.70 -13.18
CA ILE A 169 -2.46 13.11 -12.83
C ILE A 169 -3.05 13.92 -11.67
N ARG A 170 -4.21 14.53 -11.92
CA ARG A 170 -4.90 15.39 -10.96
C ARG A 170 -6.25 14.79 -10.59
N VAL A 171 -6.65 15.00 -9.35
CA VAL A 171 -7.98 14.70 -8.87
C VAL A 171 -8.88 15.88 -9.19
N ILE A 172 -9.94 15.65 -9.96
CA ILE A 172 -10.96 16.63 -10.31
C ILE A 172 -12.25 16.25 -9.59
N ASP A 173 -12.97 17.26 -9.09
CA ASP A 173 -14.31 17.07 -8.57
C ASP A 173 -15.33 17.10 -9.72
N GLU A 174 -16.11 16.03 -9.85
CA GLU A 174 -17.23 15.90 -10.78
C GLU A 174 -18.46 15.36 -10.04
N SER A 175 -18.66 15.83 -8.80
CA SER A 175 -19.70 15.34 -7.89
C SER A 175 -21.11 15.38 -8.50
N GLU A 176 -21.44 16.37 -9.32
CA GLU A 176 -22.73 16.44 -10.03
C GLU A 176 -22.91 15.25 -11.00
N SER A 177 -21.88 14.94 -11.78
CA SER A 177 -21.90 13.80 -12.70
C SER A 177 -21.89 12.48 -11.93
N ALA A 178 -21.13 12.39 -10.85
CA ALA A 178 -21.11 11.22 -9.97
C ALA A 178 -22.50 10.98 -9.33
N GLN A 179 -23.20 12.05 -8.95
CA GLN A 179 -24.56 11.98 -8.41
C GLN A 179 -25.56 11.48 -9.44
N ALA A 180 -25.47 11.95 -10.68
CA ALA A 180 -26.32 11.44 -11.77
C ALA A 180 -26.09 9.95 -12.02
N ILE A 181 -24.83 9.50 -12.07
CA ILE A 181 -24.47 8.07 -12.22
C ILE A 181 -24.96 7.24 -11.03
N ALA A 182 -24.79 7.75 -9.80
CA ALA A 182 -25.26 7.06 -8.61
C ALA A 182 -26.77 6.95 -8.54
N GLN A 183 -27.51 8.01 -8.94
CA GLN A 183 -28.97 7.98 -8.96
C GLN A 183 -29.50 7.00 -10.01
N ASP A 184 -28.84 6.91 -11.16
CA ASP A 184 -29.23 6.01 -12.24
C ASP A 184 -28.97 4.54 -11.88
N SER A 185 -27.77 4.23 -11.36
CA SER A 185 -27.32 2.84 -11.20
C SER A 185 -27.38 2.30 -9.75
N PHE A 186 -27.46 3.18 -8.75
CA PHE A 186 -27.31 2.83 -7.33
C PHE A 186 -28.36 3.52 -6.43
N SER A 187 -29.49 3.98 -6.96
CA SER A 187 -30.52 4.70 -6.19
C SER A 187 -31.06 3.90 -4.99
N GLN A 188 -31.03 2.56 -5.04
CA GLN A 188 -31.41 1.69 -3.94
C GLN A 188 -30.53 1.85 -2.68
N TYR A 189 -29.37 2.49 -2.82
CA TYR A 189 -28.40 2.70 -1.74
C TYR A 189 -28.38 4.14 -1.21
N GLY A 190 -29.25 5.01 -1.72
CA GLY A 190 -29.33 6.42 -1.33
C GLY A 190 -28.31 7.32 -2.03
N SER A 191 -28.24 8.59 -1.59
CA SER A 191 -27.36 9.60 -2.18
C SER A 191 -25.88 9.28 -1.95
N PRO A 192 -25.00 9.50 -2.94
CA PRO A 192 -23.58 9.28 -2.76
C PRO A 192 -22.99 10.28 -1.78
N SER A 193 -22.10 9.77 -0.94
CA SER A 193 -21.19 10.57 -0.13
C SER A 193 -19.96 10.97 -0.93
N LEU A 194 -19.31 12.07 -0.54
CA LEU A 194 -18.11 12.59 -1.20
C LEU A 194 -16.90 12.41 -0.29
N ALA A 195 -15.85 11.73 -0.76
CA ALA A 195 -14.54 11.72 -0.10
C ALA A 195 -13.44 11.64 -1.16
N HIS A 196 -13.01 12.80 -1.65
CA HIS A 196 -11.97 12.84 -2.68
C HIS A 196 -10.69 12.18 -2.21
N MET A 197 -10.10 11.37 -3.08
CA MET A 197 -8.79 10.80 -2.86
C MET A 197 -7.72 11.88 -2.80
N LYS A 198 -6.62 11.56 -2.11
CA LYS A 198 -5.52 12.48 -1.87
C LYS A 198 -4.22 11.89 -2.41
N PRO A 199 -3.35 12.72 -3.01
CA PRO A 199 -2.06 12.26 -3.45
C PRO A 199 -1.23 11.81 -2.23
N MET A 200 -0.60 10.65 -2.34
CA MET A 200 0.22 10.10 -1.25
C MET A 200 1.56 10.82 -1.14
N GLY A 201 2.03 11.02 0.10
CA GLY A 201 3.31 11.68 0.37
C GLY A 201 3.38 13.17 0.03
N LYS A 202 2.26 13.79 -0.39
CA LYS A 202 2.20 15.24 -0.56
C LYS A 202 1.70 15.88 0.74
N PRO A 203 2.30 17.01 1.18
CA PRO A 203 1.79 17.77 2.31
C PRO A 203 0.32 18.09 2.06
N ILE A 204 -0.50 17.97 3.09
CA ILE A 204 -1.87 18.44 2.96
C ILE A 204 -1.79 19.95 2.86
N ASN A 205 -2.58 20.54 1.96
CA ASN A 205 -2.88 21.96 2.02
C ASN A 205 -3.84 22.23 3.19
N THR A 206 -3.53 21.67 4.37
CA THR A 206 -4.22 21.99 5.59
C THR A 206 -3.80 23.40 5.92
N ARG A 207 -4.81 24.26 6.01
CA ARG A 207 -4.71 25.55 6.69
C ARG A 207 -3.97 25.35 8.02
N CYS A 208 -3.24 26.38 8.45
CA CYS A 208 -2.35 26.37 9.61
C CYS A 208 -2.83 25.46 10.74
N ILE A 209 -1.96 24.63 11.36
CA ILE A 209 -2.32 23.71 12.46
C ILE A 209 -3.14 24.38 13.59
N LYS A 210 -3.04 25.71 13.73
CA LYS A 210 -3.89 26.52 14.61
C LYS A 210 -5.40 26.31 14.37
N GLU A 211 -5.83 26.00 13.15
CA GLU A 211 -7.22 25.70 12.82
C GLU A 211 -7.66 24.31 13.32
N LEU A 212 -6.71 23.39 13.52
CA LEU A 212 -6.96 22.04 14.01
C LEU A 212 -7.07 21.98 15.54
N VAL A 213 -6.66 23.03 16.25
CA VAL A 213 -6.70 23.14 17.73
C VAL A 213 -8.09 23.64 18.20
N PRO A 214 -8.66 23.09 19.29
CA PRO A 214 -8.09 22.05 20.17
C PRO A 214 -8.10 20.64 19.55
N MET A 215 -7.06 19.85 19.85
CA MET A 215 -6.84 18.51 19.29
C MET A 215 -7.00 17.44 20.36
N GLY A 216 -7.69 16.37 20.00
CA GLY A 216 -7.64 15.10 20.70
C GLY A 216 -6.47 14.25 20.20
N PHE A 217 -5.99 13.37 21.06
CA PHE A 217 -4.91 12.46 20.73
C PHE A 217 -5.22 11.07 21.27
N MET A 218 -4.87 10.03 20.51
CA MET A 218 -4.96 8.66 20.96
C MET A 218 -3.75 7.86 20.47
N THR A 219 -3.28 6.95 21.31
CA THR A 219 -2.19 6.04 20.98
C THR A 219 -2.65 4.60 21.10
N THR A 220 -2.22 3.79 20.14
CA THR A 220 -2.28 2.33 20.25
C THR A 220 -0.91 1.75 19.88
N SER A 221 -0.64 0.54 20.34
CA SER A 221 0.57 -0.18 19.97
C SER A 221 0.34 -1.67 19.99
N THR A 222 0.97 -2.37 19.05
CA THR A 222 1.23 -3.80 19.20
C THR A 222 1.99 -4.04 20.51
N LYS A 223 1.62 -5.10 21.22
CA LYS A 223 2.35 -5.61 22.38
C LYS A 223 3.28 -6.75 22.01
N ASN A 224 3.32 -7.14 20.73
CA ASN A 224 4.04 -8.30 20.24
C ASN A 224 5.24 -7.88 19.40
N LEU A 225 6.41 -8.41 19.75
CA LEU A 225 7.61 -8.42 18.93
C LEU A 225 7.50 -9.55 17.93
N MET A 226 7.53 -9.23 16.63
CA MET A 226 7.70 -10.23 15.60
C MET A 226 9.13 -10.76 15.65
N SER A 227 9.26 -12.06 15.92
CA SER A 227 10.54 -12.74 15.91
C SER A 227 11.03 -12.92 14.46
N PRO A 228 12.36 -13.04 14.25
CA PRO A 228 12.88 -13.34 12.92
C PRO A 228 12.27 -14.65 12.40
N HIS A 229 11.97 -14.73 11.11
CA HIS A 229 11.51 -15.98 10.48
C HIS A 229 12.64 -17.03 10.40
N TRP A 230 13.02 -17.62 11.53
CA TRP A 230 14.19 -18.49 11.69
C TRP A 230 14.23 -19.65 10.68
N LYS A 231 13.10 -20.38 10.56
CA LYS A 231 12.97 -21.50 9.61
C LYS A 231 13.07 -21.04 8.16
N LYS A 232 12.27 -20.04 7.75
CA LYS A 232 12.30 -19.50 6.37
C LYS A 232 13.70 -19.05 5.98
N ARG A 233 14.41 -18.36 6.88
CA ARG A 233 15.79 -17.91 6.66
C ARG A 233 16.77 -19.06 6.56
N ALA A 234 16.69 -20.04 7.44
CA ALA A 234 17.61 -21.18 7.42
C ALA A 234 17.39 -22.06 6.19
N ILE A 235 16.13 -22.27 5.76
CA ILE A 235 15.80 -22.90 4.47
C ILE A 235 16.38 -22.09 3.32
N SER A 236 16.13 -20.78 3.29
CA SER A 236 16.63 -19.91 2.23
C SER A 236 18.15 -19.94 2.09
N ARG A 237 18.88 -19.97 3.21
CA ARG A 237 20.34 -20.10 3.20
C ARG A 237 20.81 -21.49 2.77
N ALA A 238 20.09 -22.54 3.12
CA ALA A 238 20.45 -23.90 2.77
C ALA A 238 20.17 -24.19 1.30
N THR A 239 19.10 -23.63 0.73
CA THR A 239 18.69 -23.86 -0.66
C THR A 239 19.22 -22.82 -1.63
N GLY A 240 19.52 -21.61 -1.17
CA GLY A 240 19.77 -20.45 -2.04
C GLY A 240 18.48 -19.80 -2.56
N ILE A 241 17.30 -20.27 -2.12
CA ILE A 241 15.99 -19.74 -2.54
C ILE A 241 15.51 -18.74 -1.50
N GLU A 242 15.50 -17.44 -1.82
CA GLU A 242 14.93 -16.43 -0.92
C GLU A 242 13.42 -16.24 -1.13
N SER A 243 12.94 -16.45 -2.37
CA SER A 243 11.54 -16.29 -2.76
C SER A 243 11.13 -17.27 -3.86
N GLY A 244 9.82 -17.47 -4.04
CA GLY A 244 9.30 -18.27 -5.15
C GLY A 244 9.66 -17.71 -6.53
N GLU A 245 9.87 -16.39 -6.63
CA GLU A 245 10.34 -15.73 -7.85
C GLU A 245 11.79 -16.10 -8.17
N ASP A 246 12.65 -16.27 -7.16
CA ASP A 246 14.03 -16.72 -7.38
C ASP A 246 14.07 -18.14 -7.96
N VAL A 247 13.09 -18.98 -7.61
CA VAL A 247 12.93 -20.32 -8.22
C VAL A 247 12.54 -20.18 -9.70
N ALA A 248 11.55 -19.35 -10.01
CA ALA A 248 11.08 -19.13 -11.38
C ALA A 248 12.18 -18.50 -12.27
N ASN A 249 12.92 -17.53 -11.73
CA ASN A 249 14.04 -16.88 -12.41
C ASN A 249 15.23 -17.82 -12.56
N GLY A 250 15.56 -18.60 -11.53
CA GLY A 250 16.59 -19.64 -11.61
C GLY A 250 16.27 -20.68 -12.69
N LEU A 251 15.03 -21.17 -12.73
CA LEU A 251 14.53 -22.10 -13.74
C LEU A 251 14.59 -21.50 -15.16
N SER A 252 14.23 -20.23 -15.33
CA SER A 252 14.25 -19.58 -16.64
C SER A 252 15.69 -19.41 -17.16
N THR A 253 16.65 -19.02 -16.31
CA THR A 253 18.08 -18.99 -16.69
C THR A 253 18.65 -20.36 -17.01
N LEU A 254 18.26 -21.41 -16.28
CA LEU A 254 18.71 -22.78 -16.55
C LEU A 254 18.12 -23.36 -17.84
N SER A 255 16.92 -22.91 -18.25
CA SER A 255 16.29 -23.33 -19.50
C SER A 255 16.89 -22.71 -20.76
N ALA A 256 17.63 -21.60 -20.64
CA ALA A 256 18.25 -20.89 -21.76
C ALA A 256 19.59 -21.50 -22.22
N GLY A 257 20.23 -22.36 -21.42
CA GLY A 257 21.47 -23.06 -21.76
C GLY A 257 21.21 -24.51 -22.18
N ARG A 258 21.15 -24.77 -23.49
CA ARG A 258 20.45 -25.94 -24.07
C ARG A 258 21.03 -27.35 -23.84
N GLU A 259 22.17 -27.53 -23.17
CA GLU A 259 22.69 -28.89 -22.86
C GLU A 259 23.30 -29.04 -21.45
N ALA A 260 23.94 -28.00 -20.89
CA ALA A 260 24.48 -28.04 -19.52
C ALA A 260 23.43 -27.75 -18.43
N GLY A 261 22.33 -27.06 -18.77
CA GLY A 261 21.32 -26.61 -17.80
C GLY A 261 20.50 -27.74 -17.19
N ALA A 262 20.25 -28.82 -17.93
CA ALA A 262 19.42 -29.93 -17.46
C ALA A 262 20.09 -30.73 -16.34
N GLY A 263 21.41 -30.98 -16.44
CA GLY A 263 22.16 -31.69 -15.41
C GLY A 263 22.26 -30.90 -14.10
N ILE A 264 22.52 -29.59 -14.19
CA ILE A 264 22.57 -28.68 -13.03
C ILE A 264 21.19 -28.59 -12.36
N LEU A 265 20.12 -28.50 -13.16
CA LEU A 265 18.75 -28.48 -12.64
C LEU A 265 18.40 -29.79 -11.91
N LEU A 266 18.74 -30.95 -12.47
CA LEU A 266 18.53 -32.24 -11.81
C LEU A 266 19.28 -32.34 -10.49
N LEU A 267 20.57 -31.97 -10.47
CA LEU A 267 21.36 -31.94 -9.24
C LEU A 267 20.73 -31.01 -8.20
N TYR A 268 20.31 -29.82 -8.61
CA TYR A 268 19.65 -28.87 -7.74
C TYR A 268 18.32 -29.41 -7.18
N LEU A 269 17.46 -30.00 -8.01
CA LEU A 269 16.21 -30.63 -7.58
C LEU A 269 16.45 -31.79 -6.62
N THR A 270 17.52 -32.58 -6.80
CA THR A 270 17.89 -33.64 -5.84
C THR A 270 18.47 -33.09 -4.53
N TYR A 271 19.11 -31.92 -4.57
CA TYR A 271 19.65 -31.24 -3.39
C TYR A 271 18.57 -30.55 -2.56
N LEU A 272 17.50 -30.02 -3.20
CA LEU A 272 16.47 -29.23 -2.53
C LEU A 272 15.84 -29.90 -1.31
N PRO A 273 15.42 -31.18 -1.33
CA PRO A 273 14.88 -31.85 -0.14
C PRO A 273 15.86 -31.83 1.03
N VAL A 274 17.14 -32.12 0.78
CA VAL A 274 18.19 -32.11 1.81
C VAL A 274 18.40 -30.70 2.35
N GLY A 275 18.44 -29.69 1.46
CA GLY A 275 18.56 -28.28 1.84
C GLY A 275 17.37 -27.79 2.66
N ILE A 276 16.13 -28.14 2.29
CA ILE A 276 14.91 -27.77 3.03
C ILE A 276 14.89 -28.42 4.41
N THR A 277 15.19 -29.72 4.51
CA THR A 277 15.24 -30.44 5.79
C THR A 277 16.34 -29.89 6.69
N GLY A 278 17.56 -29.74 6.17
CA GLY A 278 18.69 -29.17 6.92
C GLY A 278 18.42 -27.74 7.37
N GLY A 279 17.82 -26.91 6.50
CA GLY A 279 17.41 -25.56 6.82
C GLY A 279 16.31 -25.50 7.88
N THR A 280 15.33 -26.41 7.85
CA THR A 280 14.27 -26.47 8.87
C THR A 280 14.85 -26.79 10.26
N ILE A 281 15.71 -27.81 10.34
CA ILE A 281 16.36 -28.20 11.60
C ILE A 281 17.25 -27.07 12.12
N ALA A 282 18.08 -26.47 11.26
CA ALA A 282 18.92 -25.35 11.64
C ALA A 282 18.10 -24.12 12.10
N GLY A 283 16.94 -23.89 11.49
CA GLY A 283 15.99 -22.86 11.88
C GLY A 283 15.40 -23.09 13.27
N GLU A 284 14.99 -24.32 13.58
CA GLU A 284 14.47 -24.70 14.90
C GLU A 284 15.52 -24.58 16.01
N ILE A 285 16.76 -24.99 15.74
CA ILE A 285 17.87 -24.82 16.67
C ILE A 285 18.12 -23.33 16.95
N ALA A 286 18.11 -22.49 15.91
CA ALA A 286 18.27 -21.05 16.06
C ALA A 286 17.11 -20.42 16.84
N GLU A 287 15.88 -20.79 16.53
CA GLU A 287 14.68 -20.34 17.25
C GLU A 287 14.78 -20.68 18.75
N HIS A 288 15.12 -21.93 19.07
CA HIS A 288 15.28 -22.36 20.46
C HIS A 288 16.43 -21.64 21.17
N LYS A 289 17.60 -21.51 20.52
CA LYS A 289 18.76 -20.80 21.06
C LYS A 289 18.44 -19.35 21.43
N TRP A 290 17.67 -18.66 20.58
CA TRP A 290 17.42 -17.22 20.72
C TRP A 290 16.11 -16.88 21.44
N GLN A 291 15.31 -17.88 21.78
CA GLN A 291 14.03 -17.68 22.47
C GLN A 291 14.15 -16.88 23.77
N PRO A 292 15.15 -17.11 24.65
CA PRO A 292 15.31 -16.30 25.87
C PRO A 292 15.57 -14.82 25.57
N THR A 293 16.29 -14.52 24.48
CA THR A 293 16.56 -13.15 24.05
C THR A 293 15.28 -12.48 23.56
N ILE A 294 14.51 -13.15 22.70
CA ILE A 294 13.21 -12.64 22.22
C ILE A 294 12.23 -12.41 23.37
N GLN A 295 12.17 -13.33 24.34
CA GLN A 295 11.35 -13.16 25.55
C GLN A 295 11.79 -11.96 26.39
N GLY A 296 13.10 -11.74 26.53
CA GLY A 296 13.63 -10.56 27.21
C GLY A 296 13.25 -9.24 26.53
N LEU A 297 13.32 -9.17 25.20
CA LEU A 297 12.90 -8.00 24.42
C LEU A 297 11.37 -7.79 24.48
N GLN A 298 10.60 -8.88 24.42
CA GLN A 298 9.15 -8.87 24.56
C GLN A 298 8.72 -8.35 25.94
N GLN A 299 9.45 -8.73 26.99
CA GLN A 299 9.23 -8.22 28.34
C GLN A 299 9.55 -6.72 28.42
N GLU A 300 10.65 -6.28 27.79
CA GLU A 300 10.97 -4.84 27.70
C GLU A 300 9.84 -4.04 27.04
N LEU A 301 9.21 -4.55 25.97
CA LEU A 301 8.04 -3.91 25.37
C LEU A 301 6.88 -3.80 26.35
N LYS A 302 6.57 -4.86 27.09
CA LYS A 302 5.45 -4.86 28.05
C LYS A 302 5.69 -3.88 29.20
N GLU A 303 6.91 -3.79 29.69
CA GLU A 303 7.27 -2.93 30.83
C GLU A 303 7.33 -1.45 30.49
N ASN A 304 7.66 -1.10 29.25
CA ASN A 304 7.88 0.30 28.85
C ASN A 304 6.71 0.94 28.11
N ASP A 305 5.68 0.16 27.76
CA ASP A 305 4.48 0.59 27.04
C ASP A 305 4.78 1.51 25.83
N PRO A 306 4.99 0.95 24.62
CA PRO A 306 5.32 1.74 23.45
C PRO A 306 4.24 2.77 23.09
N ALA A 307 2.98 2.55 23.49
CA ALA A 307 1.91 3.53 23.31
C ALA A 307 2.11 4.77 24.20
N ALA A 308 2.57 4.59 25.45
CA ALA A 308 2.97 5.69 26.33
C ALA A 308 4.21 6.43 25.82
N MET A 309 5.20 5.69 25.27
CA MET A 309 6.37 6.30 24.60
C MET A 309 5.97 7.15 23.40
N LEU A 310 5.02 6.66 22.60
CA LEU A 310 4.45 7.37 21.46
C LEU A 310 3.74 8.66 21.88
N GLY A 311 2.94 8.59 22.95
CA GLY A 311 2.26 9.76 23.48
C GLY A 311 3.20 10.82 24.03
N SER A 312 4.21 10.40 24.80
CA SER A 312 5.24 11.30 25.31
C SER A 312 6.03 11.96 24.17
N GLY A 313 6.35 11.20 23.10
CA GLY A 313 7.00 11.71 21.91
C GLY A 313 6.15 12.76 21.17
N PHE A 314 4.84 12.52 21.08
CA PHE A 314 3.90 13.45 20.47
C PHE A 314 3.75 14.75 21.29
N GLU A 315 3.58 14.65 22.61
CA GLU A 315 3.50 15.80 23.51
C GLU A 315 4.78 16.66 23.45
N SER A 316 5.95 16.01 23.44
CA SER A 316 7.24 16.69 23.30
C SER A 316 7.33 17.47 21.99
N MET A 317 6.84 16.88 20.89
CA MET A 317 6.80 17.55 19.59
C MET A 317 5.80 18.70 19.56
N LEU A 318 4.59 18.56 20.09
CA LEU A 318 3.63 19.67 20.19
C LEU A 318 4.20 20.86 20.98
N SER A 319 4.87 20.56 22.10
CA SER A 319 5.53 21.58 22.94
C SER A 319 6.58 22.37 22.16
N LYS A 320 7.36 21.68 21.31
CA LYS A 320 8.37 22.31 20.43
C LYS A 320 7.75 23.30 19.43
N TYR A 321 6.49 23.10 19.03
CA TYR A 321 5.76 24.00 18.12
C TYR A 321 4.80 24.96 18.85
N CYS A 322 4.90 25.08 20.18
CA CYS A 322 4.04 25.94 21.02
C CYS A 322 2.53 25.65 20.86
N ILE A 323 2.18 24.39 20.65
CA ILE A 323 0.78 23.95 20.53
C ILE A 323 0.31 23.51 21.92
N SER A 324 -0.92 23.85 22.29
CA SER A 324 -1.54 23.45 23.56
C SER A 324 -1.51 21.92 23.72
N LYS A 325 -1.33 21.46 24.97
CA LYS A 325 -1.34 20.03 25.30
C LYS A 325 -2.61 19.37 24.72
N PRO A 326 -2.49 18.24 23.98
CA PRO A 326 -3.66 17.58 23.40
C PRO A 326 -4.46 16.91 24.53
N ILE A 327 -5.75 16.71 24.29
CA ILE A 327 -6.58 15.94 25.22
C ILE A 327 -6.49 14.46 24.87
N ASP A 328 -6.09 13.64 25.84
CA ASP A 328 -6.03 12.20 25.67
C ASP A 328 -7.44 11.61 25.55
N LEU A 329 -7.71 10.88 24.48
CA LEU A 329 -8.99 10.26 24.18
C LEU A 329 -8.92 8.77 24.49
N ASN A 330 -9.88 8.27 25.26
CA ASN A 330 -9.94 6.84 25.57
C ASN A 330 -10.26 6.03 24.30
N THR A 331 -9.41 5.05 23.99
CA THR A 331 -9.57 4.14 22.85
C THR A 331 -10.76 3.17 22.95
N GLU A 332 -11.31 2.96 24.15
CA GLU A 332 -12.42 2.02 24.39
C GLU A 332 -13.79 2.59 24.00
N ASN A 333 -13.93 3.92 24.01
CA ASN A 333 -15.17 4.60 23.66
C ASN A 333 -15.09 5.20 22.24
N ASP A 334 -16.22 5.60 21.64
CA ASP A 334 -16.21 6.30 20.36
C ASP A 334 -15.39 7.60 20.48
N PRO A 335 -14.21 7.69 19.82
CA PRO A 335 -13.35 8.85 19.98
C PRO A 335 -13.95 10.11 19.37
N PHE A 336 -14.82 9.98 18.36
CA PHE A 336 -15.50 11.13 17.77
C PHE A 336 -16.59 11.67 18.70
N ALA A 337 -17.28 10.79 19.43
CA ALA A 337 -18.25 11.22 20.44
C ALA A 337 -17.56 11.99 21.58
N GLN A 338 -16.46 11.45 22.10
CA GLN A 338 -15.65 12.13 23.14
C GLN A 338 -15.10 13.47 22.64
N ALA A 339 -14.52 13.49 21.45
CA ALA A 339 -13.97 14.70 20.84
C ALA A 339 -15.06 15.79 20.67
N ASN A 340 -16.26 15.42 20.25
CA ASN A 340 -17.39 16.35 20.15
C ASN A 340 -17.81 16.89 21.53
N GLN A 341 -17.89 16.03 22.55
CA GLN A 341 -18.21 16.45 23.92
C GLN A 341 -17.19 17.44 24.50
N GLN A 342 -15.92 17.29 24.12
CA GLN A 342 -14.82 18.14 24.56
C GLN A 342 -14.54 19.34 23.63
N GLY A 343 -15.35 19.53 22.58
CA GLY A 343 -15.19 20.64 21.63
C GLY A 343 -13.90 20.56 20.79
N LEU A 344 -13.36 19.36 20.59
CA LEU A 344 -12.14 19.13 19.80
C LEU A 344 -12.43 19.24 18.31
N LYS A 345 -11.61 20.00 17.58
CA LYS A 345 -11.77 20.17 16.14
C LYS A 345 -11.14 19.03 15.34
N SER A 346 -10.12 18.40 15.89
CA SER A 346 -9.42 17.30 15.24
C SER A 346 -8.97 16.24 16.23
N ILE A 347 -8.66 15.07 15.68
CA ILE A 347 -8.18 13.90 16.42
C ILE A 347 -6.93 13.37 15.71
N VAL A 348 -5.82 13.27 16.44
CA VAL A 348 -4.61 12.59 15.98
C VAL A 348 -4.59 11.19 16.56
N GLN A 349 -4.67 10.19 15.70
CA GLN A 349 -4.53 8.79 16.06
C GLN A 349 -3.16 8.29 15.62
N THR A 350 -2.41 7.76 16.56
CA THR A 350 -1.09 7.18 16.30
C THR A 350 -1.05 5.73 16.75
N GLU A 351 -0.46 4.88 15.93
CA GLU A 351 -0.49 3.45 16.13
C GLU A 351 0.84 2.83 15.76
N ILE A 352 1.47 2.07 16.67
CA ILE A 352 2.59 1.20 16.30
C ILE A 352 2.00 -0.12 15.82
N LEU A 353 1.98 -0.29 14.51
CA LEU A 353 1.41 -1.47 13.84
C LEU A 353 2.27 -2.71 14.07
N ASN A 354 3.59 -2.54 13.92
CA ASN A 354 4.53 -3.64 14.00
C ASN A 354 5.85 -3.20 14.65
N ILE A 355 6.41 -4.10 15.47
CA ILE A 355 7.78 -4.06 15.95
C ILE A 355 8.38 -5.42 15.62
N GLU A 356 9.36 -5.43 14.73
CA GLU A 356 9.98 -6.65 14.22
C GLU A 356 11.47 -6.64 14.50
N LEU A 357 12.01 -7.80 14.88
CA LEU A 357 13.43 -8.06 14.79
C LEU A 357 13.66 -8.91 13.54
N SER A 358 14.34 -8.35 12.54
CA SER A 358 14.63 -9.04 11.28
C SER A 358 16.12 -9.09 11.00
N GLU A 359 16.54 -10.08 10.21
CA GLU A 359 17.95 -10.19 9.82
C GLU A 359 18.30 -9.13 8.80
N CYS A 360 19.36 -8.36 9.02
CA CYS A 360 19.84 -7.41 8.03
C CYS A 360 20.56 -8.14 6.88
N LYS A 361 21.09 -7.37 5.92
CA LYS A 361 21.84 -7.92 4.77
C LYS A 361 23.06 -8.75 5.17
N GLU A 362 23.72 -8.39 6.27
CA GLU A 362 24.90 -9.09 6.74
C GLU A 362 24.48 -10.33 7.52
N ARG A 363 24.98 -11.50 7.11
CA ARG A 363 24.57 -12.79 7.66
C ARG A 363 24.81 -12.82 9.17
N GLY A 364 23.76 -13.15 9.92
CA GLY A 364 23.82 -13.24 11.39
C GLY A 364 23.70 -11.89 12.11
N SER A 365 23.46 -10.81 11.38
CA SER A 365 23.14 -9.49 11.96
C SER A 365 21.62 -9.23 11.93
N PHE A 366 21.13 -8.47 12.89
CA PHE A 366 19.73 -8.22 13.16
C PHE A 366 19.51 -6.72 13.39
N CYS A 367 18.36 -6.27 12.94
CA CYS A 367 17.96 -4.87 12.94
C CYS A 367 16.55 -4.79 13.48
N VAL A 368 16.26 -3.74 14.25
CA VAL A 368 14.88 -3.43 14.65
C VAL A 368 14.19 -2.74 13.49
N ALA A 369 13.00 -3.23 13.15
CA ALA A 369 12.10 -2.56 12.23
C ALA A 369 10.82 -2.15 12.99
N VAL A 370 10.37 -0.91 12.77
CA VAL A 370 9.15 -0.38 13.38
C VAL A 370 8.28 0.22 12.28
N THR A 371 7.03 -0.23 12.22
CA THR A 371 6.00 0.34 11.35
C THR A 371 5.00 1.10 12.21
N LEU A 372 4.82 2.38 11.92
CA LEU A 372 4.01 3.30 12.71
C LEU A 372 3.06 4.04 11.79
N ARG A 373 1.79 4.12 12.16
CA ARG A 373 0.76 4.83 11.40
C ARG A 373 0.28 6.06 12.14
N ILE A 374 0.17 7.19 11.43
CA ILE A 374 -0.34 8.45 11.96
C ILE A 374 -1.52 8.87 11.11
N ARG A 375 -2.67 9.07 11.75
CA ARG A 375 -3.91 9.56 11.14
C ARG A 375 -4.33 10.86 11.80
N LEU A 376 -4.76 11.82 10.99
CA LEU A 376 -5.38 13.05 11.47
C LEU A 376 -6.80 13.11 10.92
N TRP A 377 -7.76 13.27 11.82
CA TRP A 377 -9.18 13.36 11.51
C TRP A 377 -9.72 14.74 11.87
N GLU A 378 -10.64 15.25 11.07
CA GLU A 378 -11.52 16.35 11.48
C GLU A 378 -12.75 15.79 12.19
N THR A 379 -13.05 16.29 13.39
CA THR A 379 -14.07 15.69 14.26
C THR A 379 -15.47 15.83 13.67
N ALA A 380 -15.85 17.04 13.24
CA ALA A 380 -17.21 17.34 12.79
C ALA A 380 -17.62 16.58 11.52
N PRO A 381 -16.83 16.62 10.41
CA PRO A 381 -17.17 15.83 9.22
C PRO A 381 -16.75 14.35 9.34
N LYS A 382 -16.07 13.96 10.44
CA LYS A 382 -15.40 12.65 10.58
C LYS A 382 -14.49 12.34 9.39
N ALA A 383 -13.85 13.36 8.83
CA ALA A 383 -13.07 13.25 7.61
C ALA A 383 -11.62 12.91 7.92
N LEU A 384 -11.08 11.87 7.28
CA LEU A 384 -9.66 11.55 7.34
C LEU A 384 -8.88 12.57 6.51
N VAL A 385 -8.15 13.46 7.18
CA VAL A 385 -7.39 14.50 6.50
C VAL A 385 -5.99 14.07 6.12
N TYR A 386 -5.32 13.29 6.99
CA TYR A 386 -3.96 12.77 6.84
C TYR A 386 -3.92 11.29 7.19
N ASP A 387 -3.15 10.50 6.42
CA ASP A 387 -2.82 9.12 6.75
C ASP A 387 -1.43 8.79 6.20
N VAL A 388 -0.51 8.41 7.09
CA VAL A 388 0.82 7.95 6.71
C VAL A 388 1.17 6.69 7.47
N VAL A 389 1.74 5.72 6.76
CA VAL A 389 2.42 4.58 7.37
C VAL A 389 3.92 4.85 7.25
N SER A 390 4.57 5.19 8.36
CA SER A 390 6.01 5.38 8.45
C SER A 390 6.71 4.05 8.72
N TYR A 391 7.83 3.83 8.06
CA TYR A 391 8.63 2.63 8.21
C TYR A 391 10.07 2.99 8.60
N TYR A 392 10.48 2.55 9.79
CA TYR A 392 11.85 2.67 10.29
C TYR A 392 12.52 1.31 10.21
N ALA A 393 13.45 1.13 9.28
CA ALA A 393 14.29 -0.07 9.23
C ALA A 393 15.59 0.20 8.49
N ASN A 394 16.55 -0.71 8.66
CA ASN A 394 17.82 -0.66 7.95
C ASN A 394 17.59 -0.74 6.43
N PRO A 395 18.14 0.19 5.62
CA PRO A 395 17.97 0.20 4.17
C PRO A 395 18.41 -1.08 3.47
N LYS A 396 19.34 -1.83 4.07
CA LYS A 396 19.88 -3.05 3.48
C LYS A 396 19.00 -4.29 3.76
N ASN A 397 18.05 -4.23 4.68
CA ASN A 397 17.35 -5.41 5.22
C ASN A 397 16.15 -5.84 4.37
N ARG A 398 15.32 -4.90 3.89
CA ARG A 398 14.06 -5.25 3.22
C ARG A 398 14.18 -5.24 1.69
N LYS A 399 13.63 -6.27 1.04
CA LYS A 399 13.19 -6.24 -0.37
C LYS A 399 12.00 -5.26 -0.46
N GLU A 400 12.34 -3.97 -0.48
CA GLU A 400 11.47 -2.79 -0.64
C GLU A 400 10.36 -2.57 0.42
N PRO A 401 10.17 -1.33 0.91
CA PRO A 401 8.97 -0.99 1.68
C PRO A 401 7.72 -1.17 0.82
N LEU A 402 6.56 -1.39 1.44
CA LEU A 402 5.30 -1.35 0.69
C LEU A 402 5.14 0.02 0.01
N PHE A 403 4.45 0.07 -1.13
CA PHE A 403 4.34 1.29 -1.92
C PHE A 403 3.70 2.48 -1.18
N TYR A 404 2.94 2.22 -0.12
CA TYR A 404 2.34 3.23 0.75
C TYR A 404 3.15 3.52 2.03
N GLU A 405 4.23 2.78 2.27
CA GLU A 405 5.10 2.98 3.41
C GLU A 405 6.15 4.04 3.12
N ALA A 406 6.30 4.91 4.10
CA ALA A 406 7.11 6.10 4.02
C ALA A 406 8.35 5.90 4.90
N LYS A 407 9.51 5.67 4.28
CA LYS A 407 10.75 5.48 5.05
C LYS A 407 11.06 6.70 5.93
N VAL A 408 11.47 6.45 7.18
CA VAL A 408 11.88 7.50 8.13
C VAL A 408 13.22 7.19 8.78
N GLY A 409 14.06 8.23 8.92
CA GLY A 409 15.38 8.14 9.55
C GLY A 409 16.40 7.26 8.80
N GLU A 410 17.56 7.04 9.43
CA GLU A 410 18.66 6.23 8.87
C GLU A 410 18.41 4.71 9.00
N GLY A 411 17.40 4.30 9.77
CA GLY A 411 17.11 2.91 10.09
C GLY A 411 17.96 2.36 11.25
N SER A 412 17.70 1.11 11.62
CA SER A 412 18.40 0.47 12.75
C SER A 412 19.78 -0.05 12.35
N THR A 413 20.77 0.12 13.23
CA THR A 413 22.11 -0.45 13.03
C THR A 413 22.07 -1.97 13.09
N SER A 414 22.80 -2.63 12.18
CA SER A 414 22.96 -4.09 12.17
C SER A 414 23.80 -4.55 13.37
N ARG A 415 23.26 -5.50 14.14
CA ARG A 415 23.89 -6.02 15.37
C ARG A 415 23.74 -7.53 15.48
N THR A 416 24.63 -8.24 16.16
CA THR A 416 24.44 -9.67 16.39
C THR A 416 23.33 -9.92 17.42
N MET A 417 22.78 -11.13 17.49
CA MET A 417 21.77 -11.46 18.50
C MET A 417 22.32 -11.35 19.92
N GLU A 418 23.60 -11.63 20.12
CA GLU A 418 24.30 -11.52 21.40
C GLU A 418 24.27 -10.08 21.93
N GLU A 419 24.36 -9.07 21.06
CA GLU A 419 24.25 -7.67 21.46
C GLU A 419 22.85 -7.29 21.97
N TYR A 420 21.82 -8.02 21.56
CA TYR A 420 20.45 -7.87 22.07
C TYR A 420 20.21 -8.63 23.38
N GLN A 421 21.21 -9.35 23.92
CA GLN A 421 21.08 -10.06 25.18
C GLN A 421 21.28 -9.17 26.41
N GLY A 422 20.62 -9.58 27.50
CA GLY A 422 20.78 -8.94 28.81
C GLY A 422 20.22 -7.50 28.87
N VAL A 423 20.63 -6.77 29.90
CA VAL A 423 20.12 -5.43 30.20
C VAL A 423 20.51 -4.41 29.12
N ASN A 424 21.74 -4.50 28.62
CA ASN A 424 22.23 -3.57 27.60
C ASN A 424 21.51 -3.76 26.26
N GLY A 425 21.27 -5.01 25.85
CA GLY A 425 20.51 -5.32 24.65
C GLY A 425 19.07 -4.81 24.69
N ARG A 426 18.40 -4.93 25.85
CA ARG A 426 17.07 -4.34 26.07
C ARG A 426 17.07 -2.81 25.97
N LYS A 427 18.06 -2.14 26.57
CA LYS A 427 18.24 -0.68 26.45
C LYS A 427 18.45 -0.25 24.99
N LEU A 428 19.29 -0.99 24.25
CA LEU A 428 19.52 -0.74 22.83
C LEU A 428 18.22 -0.87 22.04
N PHE A 429 17.49 -1.96 22.22
CA PHE A 429 16.22 -2.21 21.56
C PHE A 429 15.19 -1.10 21.84
N LYS A 430 15.03 -0.69 23.10
CA LYS A 430 14.17 0.45 23.49
C LYS A 430 14.58 1.74 22.79
N ALA A 431 15.88 2.04 22.73
CA ALA A 431 16.39 3.24 22.08
C ALA A 431 16.08 3.27 20.58
N GLU A 432 16.12 2.12 19.89
CA GLU A 432 15.76 2.02 18.47
C GLU A 432 14.28 2.29 18.23
N ILE A 433 13.39 1.83 19.12
CA ILE A 433 11.95 2.17 19.08
C ILE A 433 11.74 3.67 19.30
N SER A 434 12.41 4.27 20.29
CA SER A 434 12.35 5.72 20.51
C SER A 434 12.79 6.52 19.28
N LYS A 435 13.86 6.10 18.61
CA LYS A 435 14.33 6.73 17.35
C LYS A 435 13.27 6.64 16.25
N ALA A 436 12.63 5.48 16.10
CA ALA A 436 11.57 5.28 15.11
C ALA A 436 10.36 6.19 15.37
N ILE A 437 9.91 6.29 16.63
CA ILE A 437 8.83 7.18 17.06
C ILE A 437 9.19 8.63 16.75
N GLN A 438 10.38 9.08 17.17
CA GLN A 438 10.83 10.46 16.95
C GLN A 438 10.91 10.80 15.45
N ALA A 439 11.47 9.90 14.63
CA ALA A 439 11.57 10.12 13.19
C ALA A 439 10.19 10.20 12.51
N SER A 440 9.25 9.34 12.90
CA SER A 440 7.88 9.34 12.40
C SER A 440 7.13 10.61 12.79
N MET A 441 7.26 11.06 14.04
CA MET A 441 6.67 12.31 14.50
C MET A 441 7.28 13.52 13.79
N GLN A 442 8.61 13.60 13.69
CA GLN A 442 9.27 14.69 12.98
C GLN A 442 8.79 14.79 11.52
N ARG A 443 8.54 13.66 10.85
CA ARG A 443 7.91 13.65 9.53
C ARG A 443 6.49 14.22 9.54
N PHE A 444 5.61 13.72 10.41
CA PHE A 444 4.24 14.23 10.54
C PHE A 444 4.22 15.74 10.75
N PHE A 445 5.02 16.24 11.70
CA PHE A 445 5.10 17.68 11.96
C PHE A 445 5.69 18.47 10.78
N ASN A 446 6.64 17.91 10.05
CA ASN A 446 7.17 18.56 8.84
C ASN A 446 6.13 18.62 7.70
N GLU A 447 5.25 17.63 7.59
CA GLU A 447 4.23 17.56 6.54
C GLU A 447 2.94 18.32 6.88
N VAL A 448 2.57 18.40 8.16
CA VAL A 448 1.31 19.01 8.62
C VAL A 448 1.52 20.41 9.21
N VAL A 449 2.62 20.65 9.93
CA VAL A 449 2.84 21.90 10.69
C VAL A 449 3.72 22.88 9.97
N LYS A 450 4.77 22.40 9.31
CA LYS A 450 5.70 23.29 8.64
C LYS A 450 4.98 23.90 7.43
N GLU A 451 4.53 25.14 7.58
CA GLU A 451 4.22 26.01 6.45
C GLU A 451 5.39 25.87 5.49
N LYS A 452 5.15 25.29 4.32
CA LYS A 452 6.06 25.53 3.22
C LYS A 452 6.02 27.03 3.05
N ALA A 453 7.09 27.72 3.47
CA ALA A 453 7.34 29.09 3.05
C ALA A 453 7.01 29.12 1.55
N PRO A 454 6.10 30.01 1.11
CA PRO A 454 5.59 30.00 -0.24
C PRO A 454 6.80 29.93 -1.18
N TRP A 455 6.74 28.96 -2.10
CA TRP A 455 7.74 28.53 -3.10
C TRP A 455 8.35 29.68 -3.92
N SER A 456 9.00 30.64 -3.26
CA SER A 456 9.52 31.89 -3.83
C SER A 456 11.02 31.81 -4.16
N GLU A 457 11.69 30.70 -3.84
CA GLU A 457 13.15 30.62 -3.94
C GLU A 457 13.71 29.95 -5.21
N ASN A 458 12.87 29.40 -6.09
CA ASN A 458 13.31 28.86 -7.39
C ASN A 458 13.06 29.78 -8.60
N ARG A 459 12.74 31.06 -8.39
CA ARG A 459 12.67 32.06 -9.47
C ARG A 459 13.98 32.82 -9.74
N LYS A 460 15.07 32.55 -9.00
CA LYS A 460 16.36 33.21 -9.26
C LYS A 460 17.22 32.57 -10.36
N VAL A 461 16.83 31.44 -10.96
CA VAL A 461 17.62 30.79 -12.03
C VAL A 461 17.06 31.06 -13.45
N LEU A 462 16.03 31.90 -13.60
CA LEU A 462 15.44 32.22 -14.92
C LEU A 462 15.48 33.71 -15.29
N LEU A 463 16.30 34.52 -14.59
CA LEU A 463 16.50 35.95 -14.92
C LEU A 463 17.96 36.34 -15.18
N GLU A 464 18.87 35.38 -15.34
CA GLU A 464 20.24 35.62 -15.81
C GLU A 464 20.50 34.95 -17.18
N THR A 465 19.57 35.11 -18.10
CA THR A 465 19.86 35.08 -19.54
C THR A 465 19.04 36.18 -20.18
N LYS A 466 19.60 37.39 -20.15
CA LYS A 466 19.32 38.46 -21.09
C LYS A 466 20.64 38.99 -21.61
#